data_AF-A0A1H8KDW7-F1
#
_entry.id   AF-A0A1H8KDW7-F1
#
_cell.length_a   1.000
_cell.length_b   1.000
_cell.length_c   1.000
_cell.angle_alpha   90.00
_cell.angle_beta   90.00
_cell.angle_gamma   90.00
#
_symmetry.space_group_name_H-M   'P 1'
#
loop_
_entity.id
_entity.type
_entity.pdbx_description
1 polymer ?
#
loop_
_entity_poly.entity_id
_entity_poly.type
_entity_poly.pdbx_seq_one_letter_code
_entity_poly.pdbx_strand_id
1 'polypeptide(L)'
;MPKLKALRGAIGSYGRVAAGGIIEVDQAHADKLIKAGNFVAATQKDVAAAQKAQKAALALAVPGAGPGFMPMPKQPASVDRLSQMVERGDISRDKAKELVSLELSLSTNEVRAFIQKEADEITAQIDAARRDIDARAQELDAREATMAARAQELDKREADIADREKAVEAADEKAKADAEVKAKADADAKAKADAEAKAAKASK
;
A
#
# COMPACT_ATOMS: atom_id res chain seq x y z
N MET A 1 -27.46 16.97 7.74
CA MET A 1 -27.55 17.88 8.90
C MET A 1 -28.12 19.21 8.42
N PRO A 2 -29.16 19.76 9.08
CA PRO A 2 -29.71 21.07 8.70
C PRO A 2 -28.63 22.14 8.82
N LYS A 3 -28.51 23.01 7.81
CA LYS A 3 -27.54 24.12 7.83
C LYS A 3 -28.00 25.15 8.85
N LEU A 4 -27.17 25.40 9.86
CA LEU A 4 -27.41 26.46 10.85
C LEU A 4 -27.08 27.82 10.23
N LYS A 5 -27.95 28.82 10.44
CA LYS A 5 -27.70 30.22 10.08
C LYS A 5 -27.42 31.03 11.34
N ALA A 6 -26.38 31.86 11.25
CA ALA A 6 -26.06 32.84 12.27
C ALA A 6 -26.98 34.06 12.11
N LEU A 7 -27.74 34.37 13.16
CA LEU A 7 -28.60 35.55 13.22
C LEU A 7 -28.09 36.53 14.28
N ARG A 8 -28.13 37.82 13.95
CA ARG A 8 -27.81 38.92 14.87
C ARG A 8 -29.10 39.52 15.42
N GLY A 9 -29.19 39.65 16.75
CA GLY A 9 -30.31 40.35 17.39
C GLY A 9 -30.37 41.81 16.96
N ALA A 10 -31.50 42.23 16.37
CA ALA A 10 -31.64 43.54 15.75
C ALA A 10 -31.91 44.64 16.80
N ILE A 11 -32.79 44.39 17.77
CA ILE A 11 -33.22 45.36 18.79
C ILE A 11 -33.64 44.61 20.08
N GLY A 12 -33.22 45.05 21.26
CA GLY A 12 -33.65 44.50 22.56
C GLY A 12 -32.95 43.21 23.02
N SER A 13 -33.22 42.78 24.25
CA SER A 13 -32.76 41.49 24.81
C SER A 13 -33.84 40.43 24.58
N TYR A 14 -33.59 39.48 23.69
CA TYR A 14 -34.50 38.37 23.42
C TYR A 14 -33.96 37.09 24.05
N GLY A 15 -34.57 36.68 25.16
CA GLY A 15 -34.10 35.56 25.97
C GLY A 15 -32.72 35.85 26.57
N ARG A 16 -31.72 35.01 26.24
CA ARG A 16 -30.31 35.20 26.68
C ARG A 16 -29.46 36.01 25.70
N VAL A 17 -30.04 36.52 24.62
CA VAL A 17 -29.30 37.18 23.53
C VAL A 17 -29.48 38.69 23.69
N ALA A 18 -28.42 39.38 24.07
CA ALA A 18 -28.39 40.84 24.07
C ALA A 18 -28.41 41.39 22.62
N ALA A 19 -28.73 42.67 22.44
CA ALA A 19 -28.64 43.34 21.14
C ALA A 19 -27.22 43.17 20.57
N GLY A 20 -27.11 42.65 19.33
CA GLY A 20 -25.83 42.30 18.71
C GLY A 20 -25.28 40.91 19.03
N GLY A 21 -25.93 40.13 19.89
CA GLY A 21 -25.60 38.72 20.11
C GLY A 21 -25.93 37.87 18.89
N ILE A 22 -25.10 36.86 18.64
CA ILE A 22 -25.27 35.91 17.53
C ILE A 22 -25.82 34.60 18.06
N ILE A 23 -26.87 34.10 17.42
CA ILE A 23 -27.42 32.77 17.64
C ILE A 23 -27.33 31.92 16.38
N GLU A 24 -27.04 30.65 16.57
CA GLU A 24 -27.13 29.64 15.52
C GLU A 24 -28.50 28.97 15.62
N VAL A 25 -29.30 29.10 14.57
CA VAL A 25 -30.62 28.48 14.49
C VAL A 25 -30.75 27.72 13.17
N ASP A 26 -31.64 26.72 13.15
CA ASP A 26 -31.96 26.05 11.88
C ASP A 26 -32.62 27.03 10.88
N GLN A 27 -32.57 26.66 9.61
CA GLN A 27 -33.07 27.49 8.52
C GLN A 27 -34.56 27.87 8.68
N ALA A 28 -35.39 26.94 9.15
CA ALA A 28 -36.83 27.16 9.26
C ALA A 28 -37.18 28.14 10.39
N HIS A 29 -36.42 28.13 11.48
CA HIS A 29 -36.53 29.09 12.57
C HIS A 29 -35.87 30.42 12.21
N ALA A 30 -34.79 30.42 11.44
CA ALA A 30 -34.13 31.64 11.00
C ALA A 30 -35.09 32.54 10.23
N ASP A 31 -35.82 31.96 9.28
CA ASP A 31 -36.74 32.71 8.41
C ASP A 31 -37.94 33.27 9.21
N LYS A 32 -38.42 32.55 10.23
CA LYS A 32 -39.46 33.05 11.16
C LYS A 32 -38.97 34.25 11.98
N LEU A 33 -37.74 34.21 12.47
CA LEU A 33 -37.15 35.26 13.30
C LEU A 33 -36.83 36.53 12.50
N ILE A 34 -36.38 36.37 11.25
CA ILE A 34 -36.19 37.50 10.32
C ILE A 34 -37.53 38.12 9.97
N LYS A 35 -38.55 37.30 9.67
CA LYS A 35 -39.90 37.80 9.34
C LYS A 35 -40.56 38.55 10.50
N ALA A 36 -40.26 38.16 11.75
CA ALA A 36 -40.71 38.86 12.94
C ALA A 36 -40.02 40.22 13.17
N GLY A 37 -38.99 40.58 12.37
CA GLY A 37 -38.26 41.83 12.47
C GLY A 37 -37.28 41.91 13.66
N ASN A 38 -37.15 40.82 14.43
CA ASN A 38 -36.34 40.79 15.65
C ASN A 38 -34.87 40.47 15.38
N PHE A 39 -34.56 39.86 14.24
CA PHE A 39 -33.23 39.38 13.88
C PHE A 39 -32.89 39.70 12.43
N VAL A 40 -31.61 39.95 12.17
CA VAL A 40 -31.05 40.13 10.83
C VAL A 40 -30.03 39.02 10.57
N ALA A 41 -29.88 38.61 9.32
CA ALA A 41 -28.83 37.66 8.94
C ALA A 41 -27.45 38.21 9.33
N ALA A 42 -26.67 37.45 10.09
CA ALA A 42 -25.35 37.88 10.51
C ALA A 42 -24.40 37.88 9.30
N THR A 43 -23.62 38.95 9.16
CA THR A 43 -22.55 38.98 8.15
C THR A 43 -21.34 38.18 8.64
N GLN A 44 -20.43 37.79 7.73
CA GLN A 44 -19.18 37.13 8.12
C GLN A 44 -18.35 37.96 9.11
N LYS A 45 -18.42 39.30 9.03
CA LYS A 45 -17.74 40.20 9.97
C LYS A 45 -18.33 40.09 11.38
N ASP A 46 -19.65 39.97 11.50
CA ASP A 46 -20.32 39.80 12.79
C ASP A 46 -19.93 38.47 13.43
N VAL A 47 -19.93 37.38 12.65
CA VAL A 47 -19.53 36.04 13.12
C VAL A 47 -18.09 36.04 13.64
N ALA A 48 -17.17 36.67 12.90
CA ALA A 48 -15.78 36.79 13.33
C ALA A 48 -15.63 37.62 14.62
N ALA A 49 -16.40 38.71 14.77
CA ALA A 49 -16.39 39.53 15.97
C ALA A 49 -16.93 38.78 17.20
N ALA A 50 -18.02 38.02 17.04
CA ALA A 50 -18.57 37.19 18.12
C ALA A 50 -17.62 36.06 18.53
N GLN A 51 -16.98 35.38 17.57
CA GLN A 51 -15.97 34.37 17.87
C GLN A 51 -14.75 34.97 18.59
N LYS A 52 -14.32 36.17 18.20
CA LYS A 52 -13.24 36.90 18.88
C LYS A 52 -13.62 37.26 20.32
N ALA A 53 -14.84 37.73 20.54
CA ALA A 53 -15.35 38.04 21.87
C ALA A 53 -15.49 36.79 22.75
N GLN A 54 -15.96 35.68 22.20
CA GLN A 54 -16.00 34.39 22.91
C GLN A 54 -14.60 33.92 23.29
N LYS A 55 -13.64 33.96 22.37
CA LYS A 55 -12.24 33.62 22.65
C LYS A 55 -11.63 34.52 23.74
N ALA A 56 -11.92 35.83 23.72
CA ALA A 56 -11.45 36.76 24.74
C ALA A 56 -12.08 36.47 26.11
N ALA A 57 -13.38 36.17 26.17
CA ALA A 57 -14.06 35.79 27.41
C ALA A 57 -13.56 34.46 27.98
N LEU A 58 -13.33 33.46 27.12
CA LEU A 58 -12.71 32.19 27.50
C LEU A 58 -11.28 32.38 28.02
N ALA A 59 -10.53 33.35 27.49
CA ALA A 59 -9.18 33.67 27.97
C ALA A 59 -9.18 34.41 29.32
N LEU A 60 -10.20 35.22 29.61
CA LEU A 60 -10.38 35.88 30.92
C LEU A 60 -10.94 34.95 32.00
N ALA A 61 -11.63 33.87 31.62
CA ALA A 61 -12.17 32.86 32.51
C ALA A 61 -11.15 31.78 32.90
N VAL A 62 -9.89 32.15 33.16
CA VAL A 62 -8.97 31.30 33.93
C VAL A 62 -9.27 31.54 35.41
N PRO A 63 -9.94 30.62 36.12
CA PRO A 63 -10.25 30.78 37.53
C PRO A 63 -8.99 30.48 38.34
N GLY A 64 -8.50 31.45 39.12
CA GLY A 64 -7.45 31.15 40.10
C GLY A 64 -6.50 32.29 40.50
N ALA A 65 -6.55 33.46 39.87
CA ALA A 65 -5.64 34.56 40.22
C ALA A 65 -6.22 35.49 41.31
N GLY A 66 -6.59 34.93 42.46
CA GLY A 66 -6.75 35.71 43.68
C GLY A 66 -5.40 35.83 44.41
N PRO A 67 -5.04 36.99 44.98
CA PRO A 67 -3.79 37.13 45.73
C PRO A 67 -3.88 36.29 47.02
N GLY A 68 -3.30 35.09 47.00
CA GLY A 68 -3.28 34.17 48.14
C GLY A 68 -3.35 32.68 47.81
N PHE A 69 -3.67 32.30 46.57
CA PHE A 69 -3.62 30.90 46.14
C PHE A 69 -2.37 30.66 45.28
N MET A 70 -1.48 29.78 45.74
CA MET A 70 -0.41 29.28 44.88
C MET A 70 -1.05 28.56 43.69
N PRO A 71 -0.55 28.77 42.46
CA PRO A 71 -0.99 27.96 41.33
C PRO A 71 -0.75 26.50 41.69
N MET A 72 -1.81 25.69 41.67
CA MET A 72 -1.65 24.24 41.77
C MET A 72 -0.57 23.82 40.76
N PRO A 73 0.42 23.01 41.16
CA PRO A 73 1.39 22.49 40.21
C PRO A 73 0.61 21.86 39.07
N LYS A 74 0.93 22.25 37.83
CA LYS A 74 0.37 21.62 36.63
C LYS A 74 0.40 20.12 36.88
N GLN A 75 -0.76 19.47 36.83
CA GLN A 75 -0.82 18.01 36.92
C GLN A 75 0.25 17.48 35.97
N PRO A 76 1.22 16.67 36.45
CA PRO A 76 2.24 16.13 35.58
C PRO A 76 1.52 15.44 34.42
N ALA A 77 1.98 15.68 33.19
CA ALA A 77 1.46 14.98 32.02
C ALA A 77 1.35 13.50 32.40
N SER A 78 0.17 12.91 32.22
CA SER A 78 -0.07 11.51 32.58
C SER A 78 0.89 10.66 31.76
N VAL A 79 2.05 10.39 32.36
CA VAL A 79 3.07 9.54 31.81
C VAL A 79 2.40 8.19 31.63
N ASP A 80 2.42 7.65 30.42
CA ASP A 80 1.80 6.36 30.10
C ASP A 80 2.47 5.25 30.93
N ARG A 81 1.92 5.06 32.14
CA ARG A 81 2.50 4.23 33.18
C ARG A 81 2.48 2.77 32.76
N LEU A 82 1.45 2.36 32.03
CA LEU A 82 1.32 1.02 31.47
C LEU A 82 2.43 0.73 30.47
N SER A 83 2.64 1.61 29.49
CA SER A 83 3.72 1.42 28.52
C SER A 83 5.07 1.32 29.21
N GLN A 84 5.33 2.14 30.24
CA GLN A 84 6.59 2.06 30.99
C GLN A 84 6.73 0.77 31.78
N MET A 85 5.65 0.26 32.39
CA MET A 85 5.67 -1.01 33.11
C MET A 85 5.89 -2.18 32.14
N VAL A 86 5.33 -2.14 30.93
CA VAL A 86 5.59 -3.14 29.89
C VAL A 86 7.05 -3.07 29.40
N GLU A 87 7.57 -1.87 29.14
CA GLU A 87 8.95 -1.66 28.67
C GLU A 87 10.01 -2.05 29.71
N ARG A 88 9.72 -1.85 31.00
CA ARG A 88 10.57 -2.30 32.11
C ARG A 88 10.43 -3.80 32.39
N GLY A 89 9.41 -4.45 31.84
CA GLY A 89 9.11 -5.86 32.09
C GLY A 89 8.39 -6.13 33.42
N ASP A 90 7.88 -5.09 34.08
CA ASP A 90 7.12 -5.21 35.34
C ASP A 90 5.78 -5.95 35.12
N ILE A 91 5.19 -5.80 33.92
CA ILE A 91 3.99 -6.52 33.48
C ILE A 91 4.17 -7.01 32.05
N SER A 92 3.51 -8.12 31.71
CA SER A 92 3.44 -8.58 30.32
C SER A 92 2.49 -7.71 29.51
N ARG A 93 2.66 -7.69 28.18
CA ARG A 93 1.77 -6.98 27.25
C ARG A 93 0.34 -7.50 27.32
N ASP A 94 0.15 -8.80 27.48
CA ASP A 94 -1.18 -9.40 27.66
C ASP A 94 -1.81 -8.97 28.98
N LYS A 95 -1.00 -8.85 30.06
CA LYS A 95 -1.50 -8.34 31.33
C LYS A 95 -1.86 -6.85 31.25
N ALA A 96 -1.12 -6.05 30.49
CA ALA A 96 -1.47 -4.66 30.23
C ALA A 96 -2.81 -4.55 29.47
N LYS A 97 -3.05 -5.40 28.46
CA LYS A 97 -4.34 -5.48 27.76
C LYS A 97 -5.50 -5.85 28.69
N GLU A 98 -5.27 -6.79 29.60
CA GLU A 98 -6.26 -7.17 30.62
C GLU A 98 -6.57 -6.02 31.60
N LEU A 99 -5.56 -5.25 32.01
CA LEU A 99 -5.76 -4.07 32.87
C LEU A 99 -6.52 -2.96 32.14
N VAL A 100 -6.22 -2.76 30.86
CA VAL A 100 -6.94 -1.81 29.99
C VAL A 100 -8.39 -2.24 29.79
N SER A 101 -8.65 -3.53 29.54
CA SER A 101 -10.02 -4.02 29.32
C SER A 101 -10.88 -3.99 30.58
N LEU A 102 -10.27 -4.15 31.75
CA LEU A 102 -10.97 -4.06 33.04
C LEU A 102 -11.06 -2.62 33.59
N GLU A 103 -10.43 -1.64 32.92
CA GLU A 103 -10.29 -0.24 33.38
C GLU A 103 -9.79 -0.12 34.84
N LEU A 104 -9.13 -1.14 35.37
CA LEU A 104 -8.72 -1.19 36.77
C LEU A 104 -7.51 -0.30 36.97
N SER A 105 -7.66 0.75 37.77
CA SER A 105 -6.57 1.63 38.24
C SER A 105 -5.89 2.47 37.16
N LEU A 106 -6.53 2.65 36.00
CA LEU A 106 -6.02 3.44 34.88
C LEU A 106 -6.88 4.67 34.65
N SER A 107 -6.23 5.78 34.33
CA SER A 107 -6.94 6.95 33.83
C SER A 107 -7.40 6.74 32.40
N THR A 108 -8.49 7.41 32.00
CA THR A 108 -8.98 7.41 30.62
C THR A 108 -7.92 7.84 29.60
N ASN A 109 -6.96 8.68 30.02
CA ASN A 109 -5.87 9.12 29.17
C ASN A 109 -4.81 8.02 28.96
N GLU A 110 -4.49 7.23 29.98
CA GLU A 110 -3.55 6.10 29.87
C GLU A 110 -4.12 4.97 29.00
N VAL A 111 -5.41 4.65 29.17
CA VAL A 111 -6.11 3.68 28.31
C VAL A 111 -6.07 4.13 26.85
N ARG A 112 -6.38 5.40 26.58
CA ARG A 112 -6.33 5.95 25.22
C ARG A 112 -4.91 5.92 24.63
N ALA A 113 -3.91 6.28 25.42
CA ALA A 113 -2.51 6.28 24.97
C ALA A 113 -2.03 4.87 24.61
N PHE A 114 -2.36 3.87 25.45
CA PHE A 114 -2.02 2.47 25.20
C PHE A 114 -2.70 1.94 23.93
N ILE A 115 -4.01 2.18 23.77
CA ILE A 115 -4.76 1.75 22.58
C ILE A 115 -4.19 2.40 21.32
N GLN A 116 -3.86 3.70 21.36
CA GLN A 116 -3.28 4.39 20.22
C GLN A 116 -1.92 3.80 19.84
N LYS A 117 -1.05 3.55 20.83
CA LYS A 117 0.25 2.91 20.60
C LYS A 117 0.10 1.52 19.99
N GLU A 118 -0.83 0.70 20.48
CA GLU A 118 -1.10 -0.62 19.89
C GLU A 118 -1.64 -0.52 18.46
N ALA A 119 -2.53 0.44 18.18
CA ALA A 119 -3.06 0.67 16.84
C ALA A 119 -1.96 1.09 15.84
N ASP A 120 -1.05 1.97 16.27
CA ASP A 120 0.09 2.42 15.45
C ASP A 120 1.06 1.25 15.19
N GLU A 121 1.35 0.43 16.20
CA GLU A 121 2.18 -0.77 16.04
C GLU A 121 1.56 -1.81 15.10
N ILE A 122 0.25 -2.07 15.22
CA ILE A 122 -0.47 -2.99 14.32
C ILE A 122 -0.44 -2.44 12.89
N THR A 123 -0.64 -1.13 12.71
CA THR A 123 -0.58 -0.50 11.40
C THR A 123 0.81 -0.66 10.78
N ALA A 124 1.87 -0.43 11.57
CA ALA A 124 3.24 -0.62 11.12
C ALA A 124 3.53 -2.09 10.73
N GLN A 125 3.00 -3.06 11.49
CA GLN A 125 3.10 -4.49 11.16
C GLN A 125 2.38 -4.84 9.87
N ILE A 126 1.16 -4.32 9.67
CA ILE A 126 0.40 -4.52 8.43
C ILE A 126 1.15 -3.94 7.24
N ASP A 127 1.71 -2.73 7.36
CA ASP A 127 2.47 -2.10 6.28
C ASP A 127 3.77 -2.86 5.97
N ALA A 128 4.46 -3.39 6.99
CA ALA A 128 5.61 -4.25 6.79
C ALA A 128 5.21 -5.54 6.04
N ALA A 129 4.14 -6.21 6.48
CA ALA A 129 3.65 -7.41 5.83
C ALA A 129 3.21 -7.16 4.37
N ARG A 130 2.61 -5.99 4.08
CA ARG A 130 2.27 -5.59 2.71
C ARG A 130 3.51 -5.45 1.83
N ARG A 131 4.55 -4.79 2.32
CA ARG A 131 5.83 -4.67 1.59
C ARG A 131 6.46 -6.03 1.31
N ASP A 132 6.39 -6.95 2.27
CA ASP A 132 6.90 -8.31 2.08
C ASP A 132 6.11 -9.08 1.01
N ILE A 133 4.78 -8.92 0.99
CA ILE A 133 3.91 -9.51 -0.05
C ILE A 133 4.26 -8.93 -1.42
N ASP A 134 4.40 -7.61 -1.53
CA ASP A 134 4.75 -6.93 -2.78
C ASP A 134 6.13 -7.39 -3.29
N ALA A 135 7.11 -7.53 -2.39
CA ALA A 135 8.44 -8.04 -2.74
C ALA A 135 8.38 -9.49 -3.25
N ARG A 136 7.59 -10.36 -2.61
CA ARG A 136 7.39 -11.75 -3.07
C ARG A 136 6.67 -11.81 -4.41
N ALA A 137 5.72 -10.93 -4.67
CA ALA A 137 5.04 -10.85 -5.97
C ALA A 137 6.06 -10.50 -7.07
N GLN A 138 6.91 -9.50 -6.85
CA GLN A 138 7.98 -9.13 -7.79
C GLN A 138 8.98 -10.28 -8.04
N GLU A 139 9.32 -11.04 -7.00
CA GLU A 139 10.17 -12.23 -7.14
C GLU A 139 9.52 -13.32 -8.00
N LEU A 140 8.21 -13.55 -7.82
CA LEU A 140 7.46 -14.50 -8.64
C LEU A 140 7.38 -14.06 -10.10
N ASP A 141 7.10 -12.79 -10.36
CA ASP A 141 7.08 -12.23 -11.72
C ASP A 141 8.45 -12.40 -12.41
N ALA A 142 9.55 -12.14 -11.69
CA ALA A 142 10.90 -12.33 -12.21
C ALA A 142 11.22 -13.80 -12.51
N ARG A 143 10.76 -14.72 -11.65
CA ARG A 143 10.90 -16.17 -11.88
C ARG A 143 10.08 -16.64 -13.08
N GLU A 144 8.85 -16.14 -13.24
CA GLU A 144 8.01 -16.45 -14.39
C GLU A 144 8.67 -15.97 -15.68
N ALA A 145 9.19 -14.74 -15.71
CA ALA A 145 9.94 -14.23 -16.86
C ALA A 145 11.17 -15.10 -17.20
N THR A 146 11.89 -15.56 -16.17
CA THR A 146 13.06 -16.45 -16.33
C THR A 146 12.65 -17.81 -16.91
N MET A 147 11.55 -18.39 -16.43
CA MET A 147 11.03 -19.66 -16.95
C MET A 147 10.52 -19.51 -18.39
N ALA A 148 9.84 -18.43 -18.72
CA ALA A 148 9.39 -18.14 -20.07
C ALA A 148 10.57 -18.00 -21.04
N ALA A 149 11.64 -17.30 -20.64
CA ALA A 149 12.86 -17.21 -21.44
C ALA A 149 13.52 -18.58 -21.66
N ARG A 150 13.57 -19.42 -20.62
CA ARG A 150 14.11 -20.79 -20.72
C ARG A 150 13.26 -21.67 -21.64
N ALA A 151 11.93 -21.54 -21.60
CA ALA A 151 11.04 -22.26 -22.51
C ALA A 151 11.34 -21.89 -23.98
N GLN A 152 11.45 -20.60 -24.29
CA GLN A 152 11.81 -20.15 -25.64
C GLN A 152 13.20 -20.64 -26.09
N GLU A 153 14.15 -20.75 -25.16
CA GLU A 153 15.47 -21.30 -25.47
C GLU A 153 15.40 -22.81 -25.79
N LEU A 154 14.57 -23.56 -25.07
CA LEU A 154 14.35 -24.98 -25.35
C LEU A 154 13.68 -25.17 -26.71
N ASP A 155 12.67 -24.38 -27.05
CA ASP A 155 12.00 -24.43 -28.36
C ASP A 155 13.00 -24.19 -29.51
N LYS A 156 13.92 -23.22 -29.34
CA LYS A 156 14.99 -22.96 -30.31
C LYS A 156 15.95 -24.14 -30.44
N ARG A 157 16.36 -24.72 -29.30
CA ARG A 157 17.25 -25.89 -29.29
C ARG A 157 16.58 -27.10 -29.95
N GLU A 158 15.29 -27.29 -29.75
CA GLU A 158 14.53 -28.37 -30.40
C GLU A 158 14.49 -28.17 -31.92
N ALA A 159 14.25 -26.94 -32.39
CA ALA A 159 14.33 -26.62 -33.82
C ALA A 159 15.75 -26.86 -34.39
N ASP A 160 16.79 -26.39 -33.69
CA ASP A 160 18.19 -26.60 -34.10
C ASP A 160 18.55 -28.10 -34.17
N ILE A 161 18.05 -28.91 -33.23
CA ILE A 161 18.26 -30.36 -33.24
C ILE A 161 17.55 -30.98 -34.45
N ALA A 162 16.30 -30.62 -34.70
CA ALA A 162 15.55 -31.15 -35.85
C ALA A 162 16.22 -30.80 -37.19
N ASP A 163 16.81 -29.62 -37.31
CA ASP A 163 17.57 -29.23 -38.51
C ASP A 163 18.88 -30.01 -38.64
N ARG A 164 19.57 -30.27 -37.52
CA ARG A 164 20.77 -31.11 -37.51
C ARG A 164 20.46 -32.56 -37.86
N GLU A 165 19.36 -33.12 -37.36
CA GLU A 165 18.92 -34.47 -37.70
C GLU A 165 18.70 -34.62 -39.21
N LYS A 166 17.97 -33.68 -39.81
CA LYS A 166 17.78 -33.64 -41.28
C LYS A 166 19.11 -33.53 -42.04
N ALA A 167 20.04 -32.70 -41.54
CA ALA A 167 21.34 -32.54 -42.17
C ALA A 167 22.18 -33.83 -42.10
N VAL A 168 22.10 -34.57 -41.00
CA VAL A 168 22.74 -35.88 -40.84
C VAL A 168 22.11 -36.91 -41.78
N GLU A 169 20.78 -36.99 -41.84
CA GLU A 169 20.08 -37.89 -42.75
C GLU A 169 20.47 -37.63 -44.22
N ALA A 170 20.48 -36.36 -44.65
CA ALA A 170 20.88 -35.98 -45.99
C ALA A 170 22.36 -36.31 -46.29
N ALA A 171 23.25 -36.16 -45.30
CA ALA A 171 24.66 -36.53 -45.44
C ALA A 171 24.84 -38.05 -45.58
N ASP A 172 24.09 -38.84 -44.80
CA ASP A 172 24.12 -40.30 -44.87
C ASP A 172 23.59 -40.83 -46.21
N GLU A 173 22.51 -40.25 -46.73
CA GLU A 173 21.98 -40.58 -48.06
C GLU A 173 23.00 -40.28 -49.16
N LYS A 174 23.63 -39.10 -49.10
CA LYS A 174 24.67 -38.72 -50.05
C LYS A 174 25.87 -39.67 -49.98
N ALA A 175 26.32 -40.02 -48.77
CA ALA A 175 27.43 -40.94 -48.60
C ALA A 175 27.14 -42.34 -49.18
N LYS A 176 25.90 -42.83 -49.03
CA LYS A 176 25.45 -44.09 -49.65
C LYS A 176 25.47 -44.01 -51.18
N ALA A 177 24.94 -42.92 -51.74
CA ALA A 177 24.93 -42.70 -53.20
C ALA A 177 26.35 -42.62 -53.77
N ASP A 178 27.23 -41.85 -53.13
CA ASP A 178 28.64 -41.72 -53.54
C ASP A 178 29.39 -43.07 -53.46
N ALA A 179 29.10 -43.88 -52.43
CA ALA A 179 29.66 -45.22 -52.29
C ALA A 179 29.19 -46.18 -53.40
N GLU A 180 27.90 -46.12 -53.78
CA GLU A 180 27.36 -46.96 -54.86
C GLU A 180 27.94 -46.58 -56.23
N VAL A 181 28.08 -45.28 -56.51
CA VAL A 181 28.72 -44.79 -57.75
C VAL A 181 30.16 -45.27 -57.83
N LYS A 182 30.91 -45.16 -56.73
CA LYS A 182 32.29 -45.64 -56.66
C LYS A 182 32.38 -47.15 -56.87
N ALA A 183 31.51 -47.93 -56.24
CA ALA A 183 31.48 -49.38 -56.40
C ALA A 183 31.21 -49.82 -57.86
N LYS A 184 30.29 -49.13 -58.56
CA LYS A 184 30.02 -49.39 -59.98
C LYS A 184 31.22 -49.03 -60.86
N ALA A 185 31.85 -47.87 -60.62
CA ALA A 185 33.03 -47.44 -61.37
C ALA A 185 34.21 -48.41 -61.20
N ASP A 186 34.47 -48.87 -59.98
CA ASP A 186 35.53 -49.83 -59.68
C ASP A 186 35.24 -51.20 -60.33
N ALA A 187 33.98 -51.64 -60.37
CA ALA A 187 33.56 -52.87 -61.04
C ALA A 187 33.75 -52.81 -62.57
N ASP A 188 33.34 -51.70 -63.21
CA ASP A 188 33.52 -51.49 -64.64
C ASP A 188 35.00 -51.40 -65.04
N ALA A 189 35.82 -50.73 -64.22
CA ALA A 189 37.26 -50.65 -64.43
C ALA A 189 37.91 -52.04 -64.37
N LYS A 190 37.53 -52.85 -63.38
CA LYS A 190 38.01 -54.23 -63.26
C LYS A 190 37.58 -55.11 -64.44
N ALA A 191 36.32 -55.00 -64.87
CA ALA A 191 35.81 -55.75 -66.02
C ALA A 191 36.56 -55.40 -67.32
N LYS A 192 36.86 -54.12 -67.56
CA LYS A 192 37.68 -53.70 -68.70
C LYS A 192 39.10 -54.24 -68.64
N ALA A 193 39.76 -54.15 -67.48
CA ALA A 193 41.11 -54.67 -67.29
C ALA A 193 41.19 -56.19 -67.53
N ASP A 194 40.22 -56.96 -67.04
CA ASP A 194 40.14 -58.40 -67.27
C ASP A 194 39.88 -58.75 -68.76
N ALA A 195 39.07 -57.95 -69.46
CA ALA A 195 38.81 -58.12 -70.89
C ALA A 195 40.06 -57.84 -71.74
N GLU A 196 40.78 -56.76 -71.47
CA GLU A 196 42.04 -56.42 -72.15
C GLU A 196 43.13 -57.47 -71.89
N ALA A 197 43.25 -57.96 -70.66
CA ALA A 197 44.21 -59.01 -70.31
C ALA A 197 43.92 -60.33 -71.05
N LYS A 198 42.64 -60.68 -71.25
CA LYS A 198 42.24 -61.86 -72.05
C LYS A 198 42.53 -61.66 -73.53
N ALA A 199 42.24 -60.47 -74.08
CA ALA A 199 42.52 -60.16 -75.48
C ALA A 199 44.03 -60.21 -75.79
N ALA A 200 44.87 -59.67 -74.91
CA ALA A 200 46.33 -59.70 -75.06
C ALA A 200 46.92 -61.12 -74.98
N LYS A 201 46.29 -62.04 -74.25
CA LYS A 201 46.69 -63.46 -74.22
C LYS A 201 46.27 -64.23 -75.47
N ALA A 202 45.23 -63.80 -76.17
CA ALA A 202 44.73 -64.47 -77.37
C ALA A 202 45.47 -64.07 -78.65
N SER A 203 46.24 -62.97 -78.64
CA SER A 203 47.00 -62.47 -79.80
C SER A 203 48.50 -62.80 -79.77
N LYS A 204 48.94 -63.71 -78.90
CA LYS A 204 50.32 -64.16 -78.74
C LYS A 204 50.42 -65.64 -79.06
#